data_AF-A0A7X7FMV7-F1
#
_entry.id   AF-A0A7X7FMV7-F1
#
_cell.length_a   1.000
_cell.length_b   1.000
_cell.length_c   1.000
_cell.angle_alpha   90.00
_cell.angle_beta   90.00
_cell.angle_gamma   90.00
#
_symmetry.space_group_name_H-M   'P 1'
#
loop_
_entity.id
_entity.type
_entity.pdbx_description
1 polymer ?
#
loop_
_entity_poly.entity_id
_entity_poly.type
_entity_poly.pdbx_seq_one_letter_code
_entity_poly.pdbx_strand_id
1 'polypeptide(L)'
;MAKSDSGRYVVERAEAQRSATLIQVAALLGALACVALAACLQDPINRQRKELQLVLQSDIYKELPPEYAWISAFGGALRGLAVHYLWYRAEELKQEGKYYESQQLARWICTLQPRFAEVWIFQAWNMSYNISVATHTPQERWQWVYNGIRLLRDEGIPNNDRVVALYRQLTWTWFHKVGDRIDEFHNFYKRRWAATMENLLGPPPVGVSDERMLDWFRPVAAAPVQLEEVIAGRPKVAELVTALAALGIDVHAETRNDRLFHPLEERFFEPYARFLAEKNLARLRAEPAKVSEGQRRLNEFFAASAGEEFDTLVA
;
A
#
# COMPACT_ATOMS: atom_id res chain seq x y z
N MET A 1 -37.42 76.09 -39.67
CA MET A 1 -37.92 75.16 -38.61
C MET A 1 -37.24 73.81 -38.84
N ALA A 2 -35.99 73.64 -38.39
CA ALA A 2 -35.22 72.40 -38.56
C ALA A 2 -34.04 72.38 -37.58
N LYS A 3 -34.35 72.23 -36.29
CA LYS A 3 -33.39 71.92 -35.22
C LYS A 3 -34.09 70.96 -34.28
N SER A 4 -33.84 69.65 -34.38
CA SER A 4 -34.02 68.73 -33.22
C SER A 4 -33.60 67.27 -33.44
N ASP A 5 -33.40 66.76 -34.66
CA ASP A 5 -33.10 65.32 -34.83
C ASP A 5 -31.71 64.89 -34.35
N SER A 6 -30.68 65.71 -34.56
CA SER A 6 -29.30 65.40 -34.15
C SER A 6 -29.14 65.32 -32.62
N GLY A 7 -29.92 66.09 -31.85
CA GLY A 7 -29.87 66.10 -30.39
C GLY A 7 -30.50 64.85 -29.77
N ARG A 8 -31.63 64.39 -30.31
CA ARG A 8 -32.29 63.13 -29.88
C ARG A 8 -31.38 61.92 -30.10
N TYR A 9 -30.71 61.86 -31.25
CA TYR A 9 -29.82 60.75 -31.59
C TYR A 9 -28.64 60.59 -30.60
N VAL A 10 -28.10 61.70 -30.09
CA VAL A 10 -27.00 61.68 -29.11
C VAL A 10 -27.48 61.22 -27.73
N VAL A 11 -28.69 61.64 -27.32
CA VAL A 11 -29.29 61.21 -26.04
C VAL A 11 -29.68 59.73 -26.08
N GLU A 12 -30.33 59.28 -27.15
CA GLU A 12 -30.70 57.86 -27.35
C GLU A 12 -29.46 56.96 -27.39
N ARG A 13 -28.37 57.40 -28.01
CA ARG A 13 -27.09 56.68 -28.01
C ARG A 13 -26.46 56.61 -26.61
N ALA A 14 -26.53 57.68 -25.82
CA ALA A 14 -26.01 57.71 -24.45
C ALA A 14 -26.83 56.80 -23.50
N GLU A 15 -28.16 56.78 -23.65
CA GLU A 15 -29.05 55.89 -22.90
C GLU A 15 -28.87 54.42 -23.27
N ALA A 16 -28.71 54.12 -24.57
CA ALA A 16 -28.41 52.77 -25.06
C ALA A 16 -27.04 52.29 -24.53
N GLN A 17 -26.03 53.15 -24.51
CA GLN A 17 -24.70 52.82 -23.99
C GLN A 17 -24.73 52.59 -22.46
N ARG A 18 -25.48 53.40 -21.71
CA ARG A 18 -25.68 53.22 -20.26
C ARG A 18 -26.42 51.91 -19.95
N SER A 19 -27.43 51.58 -20.74
CA SER A 19 -28.19 50.32 -20.63
C SER A 19 -27.31 49.10 -20.96
N ALA A 20 -26.47 49.19 -22.00
CA ALA A 20 -25.52 48.15 -22.36
C ALA A 20 -24.47 47.92 -21.25
N THR A 21 -23.92 48.99 -20.67
CA THR A 21 -22.98 48.88 -19.53
C THR A 21 -23.65 48.25 -18.31
N LEU A 22 -24.91 48.59 -18.01
CA LEU A 22 -25.67 47.96 -16.92
C LEU A 22 -25.87 46.47 -17.15
N ILE A 23 -26.23 46.05 -18.37
CA ILE A 23 -26.39 44.64 -18.73
C ILE A 23 -25.06 43.89 -18.59
N GLN A 24 -23.94 44.48 -19.04
CA GLN A 24 -22.61 43.88 -18.91
C GLN A 24 -22.18 43.71 -17.45
N VAL A 25 -22.41 44.73 -16.61
CA VAL A 25 -22.11 44.66 -15.16
C VAL A 25 -22.98 43.61 -14.48
N ALA A 26 -24.28 43.54 -14.79
CA ALA A 26 -25.17 42.52 -14.24
C ALA A 26 -24.75 41.11 -14.68
N ALA A 27 -24.36 40.92 -15.94
CA ALA A 27 -23.86 39.65 -16.46
C ALA A 27 -22.54 39.23 -15.78
N LEU A 28 -21.63 40.18 -15.59
CA LEU A 28 -20.37 39.95 -14.85
C LEU A 28 -20.63 39.56 -13.40
N LEU A 29 -21.52 40.27 -12.70
CA LEU A 29 -21.90 39.94 -11.32
C LEU A 29 -22.58 38.58 -11.23
N GLY A 30 -23.45 38.25 -12.19
CA GLY A 30 -24.08 36.93 -12.30
C GLY A 30 -23.05 35.81 -12.51
N ALA A 31 -22.09 36.00 -13.42
CA ALA A 31 -21.01 35.06 -13.65
C ALA A 31 -20.14 34.87 -12.39
N LEU A 32 -19.83 35.97 -11.69
CA LEU A 32 -19.04 35.95 -10.45
C LEU A 32 -19.78 35.21 -9.33
N ALA A 33 -21.10 35.40 -9.22
CA ALA A 33 -21.95 34.65 -8.30
C ALA A 33 -21.98 33.15 -8.64
N CYS A 34 -22.11 32.77 -9.91
CA CYS A 34 -22.06 31.37 -10.33
C CYS A 34 -20.71 30.70 -10.00
N VAL A 35 -19.59 31.39 -10.23
CA VAL A 35 -18.25 30.89 -9.89
C VAL A 35 -18.08 30.76 -8.37
N ALA A 36 -18.54 31.74 -7.60
CA ALA A 36 -18.48 31.69 -6.13
C ALA A 36 -19.32 30.53 -5.58
N LEU A 37 -20.53 30.32 -6.09
CA LEU A 37 -21.37 29.17 -5.72
C LEU A 37 -20.72 27.84 -6.09
N ALA A 38 -20.14 27.73 -7.29
CA ALA A 38 -19.41 26.55 -7.71
C ALA A 38 -18.22 26.26 -6.78
N ALA A 39 -17.45 27.28 -6.40
CA ALA A 39 -16.33 27.15 -5.46
C ALA A 39 -16.80 26.69 -4.07
N CYS A 40 -17.90 27.24 -3.55
CA CYS A 40 -18.48 26.83 -2.27
C CYS A 40 -19.01 25.38 -2.29
N LEU A 41 -19.56 24.91 -3.41
CA LEU A 41 -20.07 23.55 -3.57
C LEU A 41 -18.97 22.52 -3.85
N GLN A 42 -17.79 22.96 -4.30
CA GLN A 42 -16.70 22.07 -4.71
C GLN A 42 -16.21 21.17 -3.58
N ASP A 43 -15.99 21.72 -2.39
CA ASP A 43 -15.52 20.96 -1.22
C ASP A 43 -16.51 19.90 -0.71
N PRO A 44 -17.80 20.22 -0.46
CA PRO A 44 -18.76 19.21 -0.03
C PRO A 44 -18.97 18.14 -1.12
N ILE A 45 -18.99 18.52 -2.40
CA ILE A 45 -19.06 17.55 -3.51
C ILE A 45 -17.82 16.64 -3.49
N ASN A 46 -16.62 17.19 -3.36
CA ASN A 46 -15.40 16.39 -3.33
C ASN A 46 -15.32 15.47 -2.10
N ARG A 47 -15.82 15.93 -0.95
CA ARG A 47 -15.94 15.11 0.25
C ARG A 47 -16.90 13.96 0.04
N GLN A 48 -18.11 14.22 -0.46
CA GLN A 48 -19.09 13.18 -0.78
C GLN A 48 -18.56 12.21 -1.82
N ARG A 49 -17.88 12.70 -2.87
CA ARG A 49 -17.24 11.83 -3.87
C ARG A 49 -16.20 10.90 -3.25
N LYS A 50 -15.44 11.35 -2.25
CA LYS A 50 -14.50 10.50 -1.49
C LYS A 50 -15.24 9.49 -0.61
N GLU A 51 -16.23 9.94 0.16
CA GLU A 51 -17.04 9.10 1.06
C GLU A 51 -17.85 8.01 0.33
N LEU A 52 -18.36 8.35 -0.85
CA LEU A 52 -19.07 7.45 -1.77
C LEU A 52 -18.12 6.67 -2.69
N GLN A 53 -16.80 6.87 -2.57
CA GLN A 53 -15.77 6.19 -3.38
C GLN A 53 -15.91 6.39 -4.90
N LEU A 54 -16.47 7.53 -5.31
CA LEU A 54 -16.64 7.95 -6.70
C LEU A 54 -15.37 8.59 -7.29
N VAL A 55 -14.30 8.71 -6.50
CA VAL A 55 -12.99 9.18 -6.95
C VAL A 55 -12.00 8.02 -7.00
N LEU A 56 -11.21 7.99 -8.06
CA LEU A 56 -10.02 7.17 -8.18
C LEU A 56 -9.01 7.68 -7.14
N GLN A 57 -8.68 6.86 -6.14
CA GLN A 57 -7.71 7.22 -5.10
C GLN A 57 -6.26 7.08 -5.56
N SER A 58 -6.01 6.40 -6.69
CA SER A 58 -4.68 6.20 -7.24
C SER A 58 -4.16 7.46 -7.94
N ASP A 59 -2.96 7.90 -7.57
CA ASP A 59 -2.13 8.81 -8.38
C ASP A 59 -1.61 8.03 -9.61
N ILE A 60 -2.50 7.81 -10.59
CA ILE A 60 -2.22 6.99 -11.80
C ILE A 60 -0.90 7.44 -12.48
N TYR A 61 -0.56 8.73 -12.36
CA TYR A 61 0.65 9.34 -12.91
C TYR A 61 1.97 8.90 -12.28
N LYS A 62 1.99 8.45 -11.02
CA LYS A 62 3.22 8.00 -10.34
C LYS A 62 3.50 6.52 -10.53
N GLU A 63 2.45 5.73 -10.79
CA GLU A 63 2.53 4.26 -10.76
C GLU A 63 2.63 3.61 -12.15
N LEU A 64 2.23 4.31 -13.21
CA LEU A 64 2.38 3.81 -14.59
C LEU A 64 3.72 4.26 -15.21
N PRO A 65 4.38 3.41 -16.02
CA PRO A 65 5.51 3.84 -16.84
C PRO A 65 5.16 5.04 -17.72
N PRO A 66 6.13 5.91 -18.06
CA PRO A 66 5.89 7.10 -18.87
C PRO A 66 5.21 6.82 -20.22
N GLU A 67 5.49 5.67 -20.83
CA GLU A 67 4.87 5.21 -22.08
C GLU A 67 3.36 4.95 -21.97
N TYR A 68 2.81 4.79 -20.76
CA TYR A 68 1.39 4.60 -20.47
C TYR A 68 0.74 5.79 -19.75
N ALA A 69 1.50 6.84 -19.45
CA ALA A 69 0.99 8.03 -18.78
C ALA A 69 -0.12 8.75 -19.57
N TRP A 70 -0.17 8.55 -20.89
CA TRP A 70 -1.25 9.05 -21.74
C TRP A 70 -2.62 8.47 -21.35
N ILE A 71 -2.70 7.26 -20.81
CA ILE A 71 -3.99 6.63 -20.42
C ILE A 71 -4.72 7.47 -19.36
N SER A 72 -3.97 8.21 -18.53
CA SER A 72 -4.53 9.17 -17.56
C SER A 72 -5.04 10.46 -18.21
N ALA A 73 -4.43 10.90 -19.32
CA ALA A 73 -4.74 12.15 -20.00
C ALA A 73 -6.00 12.07 -20.88
N PHE A 74 -6.37 10.87 -21.34
CA PHE A 74 -7.39 10.68 -22.37
C PHE A 74 -8.79 10.31 -21.85
N GLY A 75 -9.01 10.29 -20.53
CA GLY A 75 -10.33 10.06 -19.93
C GLY A 75 -10.79 8.60 -19.90
N GLY A 76 -12.07 8.37 -19.57
CA GLY A 76 -12.61 7.05 -19.22
C GLY A 76 -12.71 6.04 -20.37
N ALA A 77 -13.00 6.48 -21.61
CA ALA A 77 -13.25 5.56 -22.73
C ALA A 77 -11.97 4.87 -23.26
N LEU A 78 -10.86 5.61 -23.38
CA LEU A 78 -9.59 5.07 -23.86
C LEU A 78 -8.92 4.16 -22.82
N ARG A 79 -9.20 4.37 -21.53
CA ARG A 79 -8.76 3.49 -20.45
C ARG A 79 -9.29 2.06 -20.60
N GLY A 80 -10.55 1.90 -21.00
CA GLY A 80 -11.13 0.57 -21.22
C GLY A 80 -10.39 -0.21 -22.31
N LEU A 81 -10.09 0.43 -23.45
CA LEU A 81 -9.32 -0.19 -24.54
C LEU A 81 -7.89 -0.55 -24.12
N ALA A 82 -7.22 0.33 -23.38
CA ALA A 82 -5.87 0.07 -22.88
C ALA A 82 -5.85 -1.12 -21.91
N VAL A 83 -6.83 -1.19 -21.00
CA VAL A 83 -7.03 -2.34 -20.11
C VAL A 83 -7.21 -3.63 -20.89
N HIS A 84 -8.08 -3.65 -21.92
CA HIS A 84 -8.28 -4.84 -22.75
C HIS A 84 -6.99 -5.31 -23.44
N TYR A 85 -6.19 -4.38 -23.97
CA TYR A 85 -4.89 -4.69 -24.56
C TYR A 85 -3.92 -5.29 -23.53
N LEU A 86 -3.84 -4.68 -22.34
CA LEU A 86 -2.99 -5.19 -21.25
C LEU A 86 -3.41 -6.60 -20.82
N TRP A 87 -4.71 -6.88 -20.73
CA TRP A 87 -5.21 -8.22 -20.43
C TRP A 87 -4.78 -9.25 -21.46
N TYR A 88 -4.95 -8.94 -22.75
CA TYR A 88 -4.51 -9.80 -23.85
C TYR A 88 -3.01 -10.11 -23.75
N ARG A 89 -2.19 -9.07 -23.57
CA ARG A 89 -0.73 -9.22 -23.50
C ARG A 89 -0.28 -9.96 -22.24
N ALA A 90 -0.94 -9.71 -21.10
CA ALA A 90 -0.65 -10.43 -19.86
C ALA A 90 -0.94 -11.92 -19.98
N GLU A 91 -2.03 -12.29 -20.65
CA GLU A 91 -2.38 -13.69 -20.91
C GLU A 91 -1.37 -14.37 -21.86
N GLU A 92 -0.98 -13.69 -22.94
CA GLU A 92 0.04 -14.17 -23.88
C GLU A 92 1.38 -14.43 -23.16
N LEU A 93 1.87 -13.48 -22.36
CA LEU A 93 3.08 -13.65 -21.55
C LEU A 93 2.96 -14.80 -20.55
N LYS A 94 1.79 -14.99 -19.93
CA LYS A 94 1.55 -16.12 -19.03
C LYS A 94 1.65 -17.45 -19.78
N GLN A 95 1.10 -17.56 -20.99
CA GLN A 95 1.18 -18.76 -21.83
C GLN A 95 2.63 -19.04 -22.28
N GLU A 96 3.43 -18.00 -22.50
CA GLU A 96 4.86 -18.10 -22.77
C GLU A 96 5.71 -18.47 -21.53
N GLY A 97 5.12 -18.58 -20.34
CA GLY A 97 5.83 -18.82 -19.06
C GLY A 97 6.54 -17.60 -18.49
N LYS A 98 6.32 -16.40 -19.05
CA LYS A 98 6.89 -15.12 -18.60
C LYS A 98 6.03 -14.50 -17.49
N TYR A 99 6.01 -15.17 -16.34
CA TYR A 99 5.11 -14.83 -15.24
C TYR A 99 5.39 -13.48 -14.60
N TYR A 100 6.65 -13.07 -14.49
CA TYR A 100 7.02 -11.78 -13.91
C TYR A 100 6.56 -10.60 -14.77
N GLU A 101 6.76 -10.70 -16.09
CA GLU A 101 6.31 -9.70 -17.05
C GLU A 101 4.78 -9.67 -17.14
N SER A 102 4.13 -10.84 -17.14
CA SER A 102 2.67 -10.93 -17.04
C SER A 102 2.14 -10.24 -15.78
N GLN A 103 2.80 -10.46 -14.63
CA GLN A 103 2.43 -9.83 -13.37
C GLN A 103 2.64 -8.31 -13.37
N GLN A 104 3.66 -7.81 -14.09
CA GLN A 104 3.87 -6.38 -14.24
C GLN A 104 2.70 -5.71 -14.97
N LEU A 105 2.17 -6.35 -16.02
CA LEU A 105 0.97 -5.88 -16.72
C LEU A 105 -0.29 -5.99 -15.86
N ALA A 106 -0.43 -7.09 -15.11
CA ALA A 106 -1.50 -7.28 -14.13
C ALA A 106 -1.57 -6.13 -13.12
N ARG A 107 -0.41 -5.67 -12.65
CA ARG A 107 -0.33 -4.52 -11.75
C ARG A 107 -0.80 -3.22 -12.41
N TRP A 108 -0.43 -2.97 -13.67
CA TRP A 108 -0.94 -1.81 -14.40
C TRP A 108 -2.46 -1.86 -14.63
N ILE A 109 -3.02 -3.05 -14.86
CA ILE A 109 -4.47 -3.23 -14.93
C ILE A 109 -5.14 -2.82 -13.62
N CYS A 110 -4.60 -3.26 -12.47
CA CYS A 110 -5.09 -2.85 -11.15
C CYS A 110 -4.98 -1.32 -10.93
N THR A 111 -3.85 -0.71 -11.29
CA THR A 111 -3.65 0.75 -11.22
C THR A 111 -4.62 1.51 -12.11
N LEU A 112 -4.98 0.97 -13.28
CA LEU A 112 -5.96 1.58 -14.18
C LEU A 112 -7.40 1.40 -13.68
N GLN A 113 -7.69 0.31 -12.96
CA GLN A 113 -9.04 -0.01 -12.47
C GLN A 113 -9.09 -0.20 -10.95
N PRO A 114 -8.65 0.79 -10.15
CA PRO A 114 -8.45 0.59 -8.72
C PRO A 114 -9.75 0.31 -7.97
N ARG A 115 -10.89 0.84 -8.46
CA ARG A 115 -12.23 0.66 -7.88
C ARG A 115 -13.00 -0.56 -8.42
N PHE A 116 -12.40 -1.37 -9.28
CA PHE A 116 -13.04 -2.57 -9.83
C PHE A 116 -12.52 -3.81 -9.10
N ALA A 117 -13.17 -4.17 -8.00
CA ALA A 117 -12.72 -5.23 -7.09
C ALA A 117 -12.36 -6.56 -7.79
N GLU A 118 -13.09 -6.91 -8.85
CA GLU A 118 -12.89 -8.13 -9.62
C GLU A 118 -11.49 -8.24 -10.22
N VAL A 119 -10.83 -7.14 -10.61
CA VAL A 119 -9.46 -7.21 -11.14
C VAL A 119 -8.49 -7.64 -10.05
N TRP A 120 -8.65 -7.12 -8.84
CA TRP A 120 -7.81 -7.47 -7.70
C TRP A 120 -8.02 -8.93 -7.30
N ILE A 121 -9.27 -9.38 -7.23
CA ILE A 121 -9.64 -10.77 -6.95
C ILE A 121 -9.00 -11.70 -7.99
N PHE A 122 -9.17 -11.39 -9.28
CA PHE A 122 -8.62 -12.19 -10.35
C PHE A 122 -7.10 -12.28 -10.26
N GLN A 123 -6.40 -11.15 -10.15
CA GLN A 123 -4.94 -11.16 -10.17
C GLN A 123 -4.35 -11.85 -8.94
N ALA A 124 -4.96 -11.65 -7.77
CA ALA A 124 -4.60 -12.37 -6.54
C ALA A 124 -4.80 -13.88 -6.66
N TRP A 125 -5.93 -14.29 -7.23
CA TRP A 125 -6.24 -15.69 -7.48
C TRP A 125 -5.30 -16.30 -8.52
N ASN A 126 -5.05 -15.60 -9.63
CA ASN A 126 -4.15 -16.05 -10.69
C ASN A 126 -2.73 -16.29 -10.18
N MET A 127 -2.18 -15.38 -9.37
CA MET A 127 -0.89 -15.60 -8.71
C MET A 127 -0.93 -16.81 -7.76
N SER A 128 -1.94 -16.84 -6.88
CA SER A 128 -2.00 -17.84 -5.80
C SER A 128 -2.33 -19.24 -6.30
N TYR A 129 -3.08 -19.39 -7.38
CA TYR A 129 -3.61 -20.68 -7.84
C TYR A 129 -3.06 -21.12 -9.19
N ASN A 130 -2.92 -20.22 -10.17
CA ASN A 130 -2.46 -20.61 -11.51
C ASN A 130 -0.94 -20.56 -11.62
N ILE A 131 -0.36 -19.38 -11.39
CA ILE A 131 1.08 -19.16 -11.56
C ILE A 131 1.85 -19.98 -10.54
N SER A 132 1.43 -19.97 -9.26
CA SER A 132 2.10 -20.75 -8.22
C SER A 132 2.19 -22.24 -8.60
N VAL A 133 1.11 -22.83 -9.14
CA VAL A 133 1.10 -24.26 -9.48
C VAL A 133 2.03 -24.59 -10.64
N ALA A 134 2.24 -23.65 -11.56
CA ALA A 134 3.16 -23.79 -12.68
C ALA A 134 4.65 -23.65 -12.31
N THR A 135 4.96 -23.31 -11.05
CA THR A 135 6.34 -23.25 -10.54
C THR A 135 6.77 -24.58 -9.90
N HIS A 136 8.08 -24.79 -9.81
CA HIS A 136 8.67 -26.10 -9.47
C HIS A 136 9.25 -26.17 -8.05
N THR A 137 9.47 -25.04 -7.38
CA THR A 137 10.09 -25.00 -6.04
C THR A 137 9.12 -24.50 -4.98
N PRO A 138 9.18 -25.01 -3.74
CA PRO A 138 8.33 -24.52 -2.64
C PRO A 138 8.50 -23.02 -2.40
N GLN A 139 9.73 -22.52 -2.52
CA GLN A 139 10.11 -21.13 -2.29
C GLN A 139 9.43 -20.21 -3.31
N GLU A 140 9.57 -20.52 -4.60
CA GLU A 140 8.96 -19.76 -5.68
C GLU A 140 7.43 -19.84 -5.60
N ARG A 141 6.89 -21.02 -5.31
CA ARG A 141 5.44 -21.20 -5.17
C ARG A 141 4.90 -20.36 -4.02
N TRP A 142 5.57 -20.35 -2.86
CA TRP A 142 5.20 -19.50 -1.72
C TRP A 142 5.27 -18.01 -2.07
N GLN A 143 6.29 -17.56 -2.80
CA GLN A 143 6.41 -16.18 -3.24
C GLN A 143 5.16 -15.73 -4.03
N TRP A 144 4.68 -16.55 -4.98
CA TRP A 144 3.47 -16.24 -5.73
C TRP A 144 2.18 -16.27 -4.88
N VAL A 145 2.05 -17.23 -3.97
CA VAL A 145 0.91 -17.29 -3.03
C VAL A 145 0.89 -16.05 -2.13
N TYR A 146 2.04 -15.70 -1.56
CA TYR A 146 2.15 -14.55 -0.67
C TYR A 146 1.97 -13.22 -1.44
N ASN A 147 2.44 -13.13 -2.68
CA ASN A 147 2.15 -12.00 -3.57
C ASN A 147 0.64 -11.79 -3.78
N GLY A 148 -0.13 -12.86 -4.00
CA GLY A 148 -1.59 -12.75 -4.11
C GLY A 148 -2.27 -12.29 -2.83
N ILE A 149 -1.81 -12.79 -1.68
CA ILE A 149 -2.26 -12.33 -0.36
C ILE A 149 -2.00 -10.83 -0.17
N ARG A 150 -0.77 -10.40 -0.45
CA ARG A 150 -0.35 -9.01 -0.31
C ARG A 150 -1.06 -8.07 -1.26
N LEU A 151 -1.26 -8.47 -2.52
CA LEU A 151 -2.01 -7.67 -3.48
C LEU A 151 -3.42 -7.34 -2.94
N LEU A 152 -4.10 -8.29 -2.30
CA LEU A 152 -5.42 -8.01 -1.71
C LEU A 152 -5.32 -7.19 -0.43
N ARG A 153 -4.44 -7.57 0.50
CA ARG A 153 -4.32 -6.95 1.82
C ARG A 153 -3.82 -5.51 1.74
N ASP A 154 -2.78 -5.29 0.93
CA ASP A 154 -2.01 -4.03 0.89
C ASP A 154 -2.56 -3.06 -0.17
N GLU A 155 -3.22 -3.55 -1.22
CA GLU A 155 -3.66 -2.70 -2.34
C GLU A 155 -5.15 -2.83 -2.66
N GLY A 156 -5.65 -4.04 -2.88
CA GLY A 156 -7.03 -4.27 -3.31
C GLY A 156 -8.08 -3.82 -2.31
N ILE A 157 -7.93 -4.23 -1.04
CA ILE A 157 -8.84 -3.86 0.06
C ILE A 157 -8.74 -2.37 0.39
N PRO A 158 -7.55 -1.74 0.55
CA PRO A 158 -7.46 -0.29 0.74
C PRO A 158 -8.15 0.52 -0.37
N ASN A 159 -8.10 0.05 -1.61
CA ASN A 159 -8.81 0.69 -2.73
C ASN A 159 -10.32 0.37 -2.77
N ASN A 160 -10.81 -0.62 -2.02
CA ASN A 160 -12.19 -1.14 -2.10
C ASN A 160 -12.67 -1.69 -0.73
N ASP A 161 -12.51 -0.89 0.32
CA ASP A 161 -12.68 -1.29 1.72
C ASP A 161 -14.06 -1.87 2.09
N ARG A 162 -15.11 -1.54 1.34
CA ARG A 162 -16.49 -1.99 1.55
C ARG A 162 -16.85 -3.25 0.76
N VAL A 163 -15.97 -3.74 -0.11
CA VAL A 163 -16.26 -4.89 -0.98
C VAL A 163 -15.92 -6.20 -0.28
N VAL A 164 -16.94 -6.83 0.31
CA VAL A 164 -16.83 -8.10 1.06
C VAL A 164 -16.13 -9.22 0.27
N ALA A 165 -16.29 -9.24 -1.06
CA ALA A 165 -15.69 -10.27 -1.91
C ALA A 165 -14.16 -10.30 -1.84
N LEU A 166 -13.49 -9.16 -1.62
CA LEU A 166 -12.04 -9.08 -1.46
C LEU A 166 -11.57 -9.75 -0.17
N TYR A 167 -12.24 -9.45 0.95
CA TYR A 167 -11.97 -10.09 2.24
C TYR A 167 -12.21 -11.60 2.17
N ARG A 168 -13.29 -12.01 1.49
CA ARG A 168 -13.58 -13.43 1.24
C ARG A 168 -12.46 -14.09 0.44
N GLN A 169 -11.97 -13.45 -0.63
CA GLN A 169 -10.87 -14.01 -1.42
C GLN A 169 -9.56 -14.08 -0.61
N LEU A 170 -9.22 -13.05 0.15
CA LEU A 170 -8.05 -13.05 1.04
C LEU A 170 -8.14 -14.19 2.07
N THR A 171 -9.29 -14.31 2.72
CA THR A 171 -9.59 -15.39 3.67
C THR A 171 -9.50 -16.75 3.00
N TRP A 172 -10.06 -16.90 1.78
CA TRP A 172 -10.02 -18.15 1.04
C TRP A 172 -8.59 -18.56 0.69
N THR A 173 -7.73 -17.63 0.28
CA THR A 173 -6.32 -17.93 0.04
C THR A 173 -5.62 -18.42 1.32
N TRP A 174 -5.84 -17.76 2.46
CA TRP A 174 -5.29 -18.24 3.73
C TRP A 174 -5.84 -19.60 4.15
N PHE A 175 -7.16 -19.77 4.12
CA PHE A 175 -7.82 -20.98 4.57
C PHE A 175 -7.51 -22.18 3.66
N HIS A 176 -7.76 -22.04 2.37
CA HIS A 176 -7.72 -23.15 1.42
C HIS A 176 -6.32 -23.37 0.82
N LYS A 177 -5.64 -22.32 0.34
CA LYS A 177 -4.33 -22.48 -0.30
C LYS A 177 -3.22 -22.71 0.72
N VAL A 178 -3.25 -22.01 1.85
CA VAL A 178 -2.20 -22.09 2.89
C VAL A 178 -2.58 -23.07 4.00
N GLY A 179 -3.79 -22.96 4.54
CA GLY A 179 -4.24 -23.67 5.74
C GLY A 179 -4.66 -25.12 5.53
N ASP A 180 -5.19 -25.46 4.36
CA ASP A 180 -5.65 -26.80 4.03
C ASP A 180 -4.47 -27.75 3.72
N ARG A 181 -4.78 -28.96 3.24
CA ARG A 181 -3.84 -30.04 2.89
C ARG A 181 -3.88 -30.42 1.41
N ILE A 182 -4.64 -29.68 0.59
CA ILE A 182 -4.87 -30.00 -0.82
C ILE A 182 -3.64 -29.62 -1.68
N ASP A 183 -2.97 -28.51 -1.38
CA ASP A 183 -1.74 -28.14 -2.09
C ASP A 183 -0.56 -28.98 -1.60
N GLU A 184 0.21 -29.58 -2.52
CA GLU A 184 1.39 -30.38 -2.21
C GLU A 184 2.42 -29.66 -1.31
N PHE A 185 2.56 -28.34 -1.43
CA PHE A 185 3.51 -27.55 -0.65
C PHE A 185 2.89 -26.85 0.57
N HIS A 186 1.67 -27.22 0.97
CA HIS A 186 0.97 -26.56 2.08
C HIS A 186 1.80 -26.51 3.38
N ASN A 187 2.58 -27.55 3.68
CA ASN A 187 3.43 -27.59 4.88
C ASN A 187 4.56 -26.58 4.80
N PHE A 188 5.11 -26.33 3.61
CA PHE A 188 6.11 -25.29 3.42
C PHE A 188 5.53 -23.91 3.69
N TYR A 189 4.30 -23.63 3.21
CA TYR A 189 3.63 -22.34 3.43
C TYR A 189 3.38 -22.09 4.92
N LYS A 190 2.82 -23.08 5.62
CA LYS A 190 2.55 -22.98 7.07
C LYS A 190 3.84 -22.71 7.84
N ARG A 191 4.92 -23.43 7.52
CA ARG A 191 6.23 -23.23 8.16
C ARG A 191 6.83 -21.86 7.85
N ARG A 192 6.77 -21.41 6.60
CA ARG A 192 7.31 -20.10 6.22
C ARG A 192 6.51 -18.96 6.87
N TRP A 193 5.18 -19.08 6.91
CA TRP A 193 4.34 -18.11 7.59
C TRP A 193 4.54 -18.08 9.11
N ALA A 194 4.61 -19.25 9.74
CA ALA A 194 4.93 -19.35 11.16
C ALA A 194 6.30 -18.74 11.48
N ALA A 195 7.32 -19.00 10.64
CA ALA A 195 8.64 -18.40 10.80
C ALA A 195 8.61 -16.87 10.63
N THR A 196 7.86 -16.32 9.67
CA THR A 196 7.69 -14.86 9.55
C THR A 196 7.03 -14.27 10.80
N MET A 197 5.99 -14.92 11.32
CA MET A 197 5.31 -14.49 12.56
C MET A 197 6.25 -14.56 13.77
N GLU A 198 7.01 -15.64 13.91
CA GLU A 198 7.97 -15.83 15.00
C GLU A 198 9.16 -14.86 14.91
N ASN A 199 9.62 -14.52 13.70
CA ASN A 199 10.67 -13.52 13.51
C ASN A 199 10.21 -12.12 13.94
N LEU A 200 8.94 -11.79 13.69
CA LEU A 200 8.37 -10.49 14.00
C LEU A 200 7.97 -10.37 15.47
N LEU A 201 7.24 -11.37 15.99
CA LEU A 201 6.60 -11.33 17.31
C LEU A 201 7.44 -12.02 18.40
N GLY A 202 8.45 -12.81 18.00
CA GLY A 202 9.12 -13.76 18.88
C GLY A 202 8.35 -15.07 19.05
N PRO A 203 8.99 -16.09 19.67
CA PRO A 203 8.34 -17.37 19.94
C PRO A 203 7.23 -17.19 20.99
N PRO A 204 6.00 -17.64 20.71
CA PRO A 204 4.93 -17.56 21.69
C PRO A 204 5.24 -18.46 22.90
N PRO A 205 4.86 -18.05 24.12
CA PRO A 205 5.05 -18.87 25.30
C PRO A 205 4.25 -20.18 25.19
N VAL A 206 4.91 -21.32 25.45
CA VAL A 206 4.31 -22.65 25.31
C VAL A 206 3.78 -23.15 26.66
N GLY A 207 2.56 -23.68 26.67
CA GLY A 207 1.97 -24.32 27.86
C GLY A 207 1.59 -23.33 28.97
N VAL A 208 1.36 -22.06 28.63
CA VAL A 208 0.90 -21.02 29.57
C VAL A 208 -0.62 -20.85 29.50
N SER A 209 -1.21 -20.21 30.52
CA SER A 209 -2.63 -19.84 30.51
C SER A 209 -2.93 -18.77 29.46
N ASP A 210 -4.19 -18.68 29.04
CA ASP A 210 -4.68 -17.64 28.12
C ASP A 210 -4.32 -16.23 28.62
N GLU A 211 -4.45 -15.98 29.92
CA GLU A 211 -4.07 -14.70 30.54
C GLU A 211 -2.59 -14.36 30.31
N ARG A 212 -1.68 -15.32 30.50
CA ARG A 212 -0.25 -15.11 30.26
C ARG A 212 0.08 -14.94 28.78
N MET A 213 -0.65 -15.61 27.90
CA MET A 213 -0.51 -15.41 26.45
C MET A 213 -0.96 -14.01 26.03
N LEU A 214 -2.08 -13.54 26.58
CA LEU A 214 -2.57 -12.17 26.35
C LEU A 214 -1.61 -11.12 26.91
N ASP A 215 -1.06 -11.35 28.11
CA ASP A 215 -0.07 -10.46 28.71
C ASP A 215 1.22 -10.40 27.88
N TRP A 216 1.68 -11.53 27.32
CA TRP A 216 2.84 -11.57 26.42
C TRP A 216 2.61 -10.76 25.14
N PHE A 217 1.40 -10.80 24.57
CA PHE A 217 1.09 -10.07 23.33
C PHE A 217 0.70 -8.60 23.58
N ARG A 218 0.37 -8.22 24.82
CA ARG A 218 -0.12 -6.88 25.18
C ARG A 218 0.83 -5.74 24.79
N PRO A 219 2.17 -5.85 24.94
CA PRO A 219 3.08 -4.79 24.52
C PRO A 219 2.90 -4.40 23.05
N VAL A 220 2.81 -5.38 22.15
CA VAL A 220 2.58 -5.16 20.71
C VAL A 220 1.18 -4.59 20.46
N ALA A 221 0.15 -5.16 21.11
CA ALA A 221 -1.23 -4.72 20.92
C ALA A 221 -1.52 -3.30 21.44
N ALA A 222 -0.74 -2.84 22.43
CA ALA A 222 -0.87 -1.51 23.05
C ALA A 222 0.19 -0.51 22.55
N ALA A 223 1.10 -0.94 21.67
CA ALA A 223 2.13 -0.07 21.12
C ALA A 223 1.49 1.08 20.32
N PRO A 224 2.00 2.32 20.46
CA PRO A 224 1.60 3.43 19.61
C PRO A 224 1.82 3.13 18.13
N VAL A 225 0.91 3.59 17.26
CA VAL A 225 1.00 3.35 15.82
C VAL A 225 2.15 4.15 15.18
N GLN A 226 2.50 5.30 15.77
CA GLN A 226 3.51 6.21 15.24
C GLN A 226 4.75 6.19 16.15
N LEU A 227 5.93 6.10 15.54
CA LEU A 227 7.21 6.05 16.25
C LEU A 227 7.46 7.34 17.07
N GLU A 228 6.94 8.47 16.61
CA GLU A 228 7.05 9.76 17.28
C GLU A 228 6.36 9.75 18.65
N GLU A 229 5.24 9.04 18.77
CA GLU A 229 4.53 8.86 20.05
C GLU A 229 5.34 7.98 21.00
N VAL A 230 6.00 6.95 20.47
CA VAL A 230 6.91 6.10 21.25
C VAL A 230 8.09 6.91 21.78
N ILE A 231 8.72 7.72 20.93
CA ILE A 231 9.85 8.59 21.30
C ILE A 231 9.41 9.66 22.31
N ALA A 232 8.22 10.25 22.15
CA ALA A 232 7.70 11.23 23.09
C ALA A 232 7.47 10.61 24.48
N GLY A 233 6.99 9.37 24.54
CA GLY A 233 6.84 8.62 25.79
C GLY A 233 8.17 8.14 26.39
N ARG A 234 9.17 7.83 25.54
CA ARG A 234 10.48 7.32 25.94
C ARG A 234 11.61 7.96 25.10
N PRO A 235 12.13 9.12 25.51
CA PRO A 235 13.09 9.90 24.69
C PRO A 235 14.36 9.14 24.30
N LYS A 236 14.83 8.22 25.13
CA LYS A 236 16.00 7.37 24.84
C LYS A 236 15.81 6.43 23.65
N VAL A 237 14.58 6.15 23.23
CA VAL A 237 14.29 5.39 22.00
C VAL A 237 14.86 6.12 20.78
N ALA A 238 14.93 7.45 20.78
CA ALA A 238 15.54 8.22 19.70
C ALA A 238 17.04 7.90 19.52
N GLU A 239 17.75 7.59 20.60
CA GLU A 239 19.16 7.18 20.55
C GLU A 239 19.31 5.82 19.87
N LEU A 240 18.41 4.87 20.18
CA LEU A 240 18.36 3.55 19.53
C LEU A 240 18.05 3.66 18.03
N VAL A 241 17.08 4.50 17.66
CA VAL A 241 16.75 4.77 16.25
C VAL A 241 17.96 5.36 15.51
N THR A 242 18.66 6.31 16.12
CA THR A 242 19.88 6.91 15.54
C THR A 242 20.99 5.88 15.37
N ALA A 243 21.19 5.01 16.37
CA ALA A 243 22.16 3.93 16.30
C ALA A 243 21.83 2.90 15.21
N LEU A 244 20.54 2.54 15.04
CA LEU A 244 20.08 1.68 13.95
C LEU A 244 20.32 2.31 12.58
N ALA A 245 20.05 3.61 12.43
CA ALA A 245 20.31 4.34 11.19
C ALA A 245 21.81 4.32 10.83
N ALA A 246 22.70 4.46 11.82
CA ALA A 246 24.15 4.34 11.62
C ALA A 246 24.60 2.92 11.17
N LEU A 247 23.80 1.90 11.48
CA LEU A 247 23.99 0.52 11.02
C LEU A 247 23.30 0.23 9.66
N GLY A 248 22.71 1.25 9.03
CA GLY A 248 22.01 1.14 7.74
C GLY A 248 20.59 0.57 7.85
N ILE A 249 20.01 0.57 9.05
CA ILE A 249 18.62 0.17 9.31
C ILE A 249 17.76 1.43 9.37
N ASP A 250 16.91 1.57 8.37
CA ASP A 250 15.92 2.64 8.30
C ASP A 250 14.61 2.15 8.93
N VAL A 251 14.31 2.66 10.13
CA VAL A 251 13.06 2.33 10.87
C VAL A 251 11.82 2.95 10.24
N HIS A 252 11.98 3.97 9.40
CA HIS A 252 10.88 4.59 8.65
C HIS A 252 10.70 3.96 7.27
N ALA A 253 11.41 2.86 6.98
CA ALA A 253 11.30 2.19 5.71
C ALA A 253 9.88 1.68 5.50
N GLU A 254 9.20 2.21 4.49
CA GLU A 254 7.86 1.76 4.13
C GLU A 254 7.89 0.51 3.25
N THR A 255 6.74 -0.17 3.21
CA THR A 255 6.51 -1.22 2.22
C THR A 255 6.28 -0.58 0.86
N ARG A 256 7.01 -1.05 -0.15
CA ARG A 256 6.77 -0.66 -1.53
C ARG A 256 6.16 -1.84 -2.28
N ASN A 257 5.30 -1.56 -3.24
CA ASN A 257 4.64 -2.59 -4.06
C ASN A 257 5.62 -3.37 -4.96
N ASP A 258 6.88 -2.94 -5.08
CA ASP A 258 7.97 -3.63 -5.78
C ASP A 258 8.81 -4.55 -4.87
N ARG A 259 8.59 -4.56 -3.55
CA ARG A 259 9.34 -5.38 -2.59
C ARG A 259 8.42 -6.35 -1.87
N LEU A 260 8.77 -7.63 -1.85
CA LEU A 260 7.99 -8.74 -1.28
C LEU A 260 7.95 -8.74 0.26
N PHE A 261 9.03 -8.32 0.90
CA PHE A 261 9.15 -8.25 2.35
C PHE A 261 9.31 -6.81 2.80
N HIS A 262 8.85 -6.53 4.01
CA HIS A 262 9.12 -5.24 4.64
C HIS A 262 10.64 -5.10 4.78
N PRO A 263 11.26 -3.94 4.46
CA PRO A 263 12.72 -3.79 4.58
C PRO A 263 13.24 -4.15 5.98
N LEU A 264 12.46 -3.86 7.02
CA LEU A 264 12.78 -4.26 8.40
C LEU A 264 12.71 -5.76 8.67
N GLU A 265 11.89 -6.53 7.95
CA GLU A 265 11.85 -7.98 8.11
C GLU A 265 13.23 -8.58 7.80
N GLU A 266 13.80 -8.21 6.65
CA GLU A 266 15.11 -8.70 6.20
C GLU A 266 16.29 -8.05 6.95
N ARG A 267 16.20 -6.74 7.23
CA ARG A 267 17.35 -5.97 7.75
C ARG A 267 17.43 -5.90 9.26
N PHE A 268 16.31 -6.10 9.97
CA PHE A 268 16.25 -6.00 11.43
C PHE A 268 15.74 -7.29 12.08
N PHE A 269 14.50 -7.70 11.80
CA PHE A 269 13.85 -8.81 12.50
C PHE A 269 14.51 -10.17 12.24
N GLU A 270 14.86 -10.50 10.99
CA GLU A 270 15.59 -11.74 10.68
C GLU A 270 16.98 -11.80 11.37
N PRO A 271 17.84 -10.75 11.29
CA PRO A 271 19.08 -10.68 12.05
C PRO A 271 18.89 -10.76 13.57
N TYR A 272 17.84 -10.12 14.10
CA TYR A 272 17.54 -10.11 15.53
C TYR A 272 17.08 -11.48 16.03
N ALA A 273 16.15 -12.14 15.32
CA ALA A 273 15.72 -13.51 15.61
C ALA A 273 16.91 -14.49 15.55
N ARG A 274 17.82 -14.32 14.58
CA ARG A 274 19.07 -15.10 14.50
C ARG A 274 19.97 -14.87 15.71
N PHE A 275 20.11 -13.63 16.16
CA PHE A 275 20.88 -13.29 17.36
C PHE A 275 20.30 -13.95 18.62
N LEU A 276 18.97 -13.91 18.79
CA LEU A 276 18.28 -14.57 19.90
C LEU A 276 18.46 -16.10 19.85
N ALA A 277 18.32 -16.71 18.68
CA ALA A 277 18.54 -18.14 18.49
C ALA A 277 19.99 -18.54 18.80
N GLU A 278 20.97 -17.76 18.34
CA GLU A 278 22.39 -18.03 18.59
C GLU A 278 22.73 -17.93 20.08
N LYS A 279 22.13 -16.99 20.83
CA LYS A 279 22.31 -16.91 22.30
C LYS A 279 21.95 -18.23 23.00
N ASN A 280 20.90 -18.90 22.53
CA ASN A 280 20.45 -20.18 23.08
C ASN A 280 21.34 -21.35 22.62
N LEU A 281 21.77 -21.33 21.36
CA LEU A 281 22.55 -22.42 20.75
C LEU A 281 24.05 -22.34 21.01
N ALA A 282 24.61 -21.17 21.36
CA ALA A 282 26.05 -20.99 21.56
C ALA A 282 26.62 -21.95 22.61
N ARG A 283 25.83 -22.29 23.64
CA ARG A 283 26.20 -23.26 24.67
C ARG A 283 26.33 -24.70 24.17
N LEU A 284 25.72 -25.00 23.02
CA LEU A 284 25.68 -26.33 22.42
C LEU A 284 26.70 -26.48 21.28
N ARG A 285 27.43 -25.43 20.92
CA ARG A 285 28.40 -25.46 19.81
C ARG A 285 29.82 -25.57 20.32
N ALA A 286 30.62 -26.39 19.63
CA ALA A 286 32.06 -26.48 19.85
C ALA A 286 32.82 -25.24 19.31
N GLU A 287 32.30 -24.62 18.24
CA GLU A 287 32.87 -23.41 17.63
C GLU A 287 31.81 -22.31 17.48
N PRO A 288 32.19 -21.04 17.63
CA PRO A 288 31.27 -19.91 17.43
C PRO A 288 30.78 -19.82 15.98
N ALA A 289 29.55 -19.32 15.80
CA ALA A 289 28.99 -19.09 14.47
C ALA A 289 29.86 -18.17 13.62
N LYS A 290 30.13 -18.57 12.38
CA LYS A 290 30.71 -17.66 11.37
C LYS A 290 29.63 -16.71 10.90
N VAL A 291 29.74 -15.44 11.29
CA VAL A 291 28.83 -14.36 10.90
C VAL A 291 29.55 -13.31 10.05
N SER A 292 28.83 -12.68 9.13
CA SER A 292 29.35 -11.56 8.35
C SER A 292 29.69 -10.37 9.27
N GLU A 293 30.54 -9.45 8.80
CA GLU A 293 30.89 -8.26 9.58
C GLU A 293 29.67 -7.40 9.91
N GLY A 294 28.74 -7.23 8.95
CA GLY A 294 27.48 -6.53 9.19
C GLY A 294 26.63 -7.17 10.29
N GLN A 295 26.48 -8.51 10.26
CA GLN A 295 25.78 -9.23 11.32
C GLN A 295 26.50 -9.11 12.67
N ARG A 296 27.84 -9.09 12.70
CA ARG A 296 28.60 -8.92 13.96
C ARG A 296 28.30 -7.57 14.60
N ARG A 297 28.33 -6.48 13.83
CA ARG A 297 28.00 -5.13 14.32
C ARG A 297 26.56 -5.05 14.85
N LEU A 298 25.60 -5.69 14.17
CA LEU A 298 24.23 -5.79 14.65
C LEU A 298 24.12 -6.58 15.95
N ASN A 299 24.84 -7.70 16.07
CA ASN A 299 24.85 -8.50 17.30
C ASN A 299 25.42 -7.72 18.49
N GLU A 300 26.48 -6.93 18.28
CA GLU A 300 27.04 -6.03 19.30
C GLU A 300 26.03 -4.97 19.73
N PHE A 301 25.32 -4.36 18.77
CA PHE A 301 24.23 -3.43 19.06
C PHE A 301 23.10 -4.10 19.86
N PHE A 302 22.61 -5.28 19.46
CA PHE A 302 21.56 -5.99 20.18
C PHE A 302 21.98 -6.41 21.59
N ALA A 303 23.25 -6.75 21.79
CA ALA A 303 23.77 -7.09 23.11
C ALA A 303 23.86 -5.85 24.02
N ALA A 304 24.26 -4.70 23.48
CA ALA A 304 24.40 -3.45 24.22
C ALA A 304 23.08 -2.73 24.50
N SER A 305 22.08 -2.93 23.64
CA SER A 305 20.80 -2.22 23.70
C SER A 305 19.73 -2.94 24.52
N ALA A 306 20.01 -4.12 25.06
CA ALA A 306 19.02 -4.91 25.80
C ALA A 306 18.46 -4.13 27.00
N GLY A 307 17.14 -3.99 27.07
CA GLY A 307 16.46 -3.22 28.12
C GLY A 307 15.07 -2.76 27.70
N GLU A 308 14.39 -2.09 28.63
CA GLU A 308 13.00 -1.67 28.48
C GLU A 308 12.78 -0.74 27.28
N GLU A 309 13.73 0.14 26.99
CA GLU A 309 13.68 1.04 25.85
C GLU A 309 13.76 0.31 24.51
N PHE A 310 14.59 -0.74 24.42
CA PHE A 310 14.69 -1.54 23.20
C PHE A 310 13.48 -2.46 23.03
N ASP A 311 12.98 -3.06 24.11
CA ASP A 311 11.75 -3.85 24.08
C ASP A 311 10.56 -3.00 23.62
N THR A 312 10.52 -1.71 24.00
CA THR A 312 9.48 -0.78 23.55
C THR A 312 9.64 -0.37 22.09
N LEU A 313 10.87 -0.32 21.57
CA LEU A 313 11.11 -0.04 20.14
C LEU A 313 10.77 -1.25 19.26
N VAL A 314 10.97 -2.46 19.78
CA VAL A 314 10.68 -3.71 19.05
C VAL A 314 9.18 -4.02 19.03
N ALA A 315 8.46 -3.69 20.11
CA ALA A 315 7.01 -3.88 20.24
C ALA A 315 6.21 -2.89 19.39
#